data_AF-A0A2M9PDM0-F1
#
_entry.id   AF-A0A2M9PDM0-F1
#
_cell.length_a   1.000
_cell.length_b   1.000
_cell.length_c   1.000
_cell.angle_alpha   90.00
_cell.angle_beta   90.00
_cell.angle_gamma   90.00
#
_symmetry.space_group_name_H-M   'P 1'
#
loop_
_entity.id
_entity.type
_entity.pdbx_description
1 polymer ?
#
loop_
_entity_poly.entity_id
_entity_poly.type
_entity_poly.pdbx_seq_one_letter_code
_entity_poly.pdbx_strand_id
1 'polypeptide(L)' 'MPHTPDITLAYIGGGSLNWAQVLMGDLAQDGAIAGEVRLYDIDQAAAARNAALGNRLS' A
#
# COMPACT_ATOMS: atom_id res chain seq x y z
N MET A 1 -25.89 -5.77 2.02
CA MET A 1 -24.66 -4.96 2.10
C MET A 1 -23.65 -5.60 1.17
N PRO A 2 -23.02 -4.87 0.23
CA PRO A 2 -21.92 -5.46 -0.52
C PRO A 2 -20.81 -5.85 0.47
N HIS A 3 -20.23 -7.03 0.26
CA HIS A 3 -19.09 -7.51 1.02
C HIS A 3 -17.84 -6.83 0.49
N THR A 4 -17.12 -6.09 1.33
CA THR A 4 -15.78 -5.59 1.02
C THR A 4 -14.79 -6.74 1.17
N PRO A 5 -14.16 -7.23 0.09
CA PRO A 5 -13.19 -8.31 0.18
C PRO A 5 -11.93 -7.86 0.92
N ASP A 6 -11.42 -8.75 1.78
CA ASP A 6 -10.15 -8.60 2.49
C ASP A 6 -9.03 -9.28 1.69
N ILE A 7 -8.05 -8.51 1.23
CA ILE A 7 -6.97 -8.96 0.34
C ILE A 7 -5.58 -8.65 0.91
N THR A 8 -4.61 -9.51 0.60
CA THR A 8 -3.20 -9.20 0.79
C THR A 8 -2.56 -8.87 -0.56
N LEU A 9 -2.10 -7.63 -0.73
CA LEU A 9 -1.45 -7.13 -1.93
C LEU A 9 0.07 -7.05 -1.73
N ALA A 10 0.85 -7.77 -2.53
CA ALA A 10 2.30 -7.61 -2.56
C ALA A 10 2.71 -6.60 -3.64
N TYR A 11 3.53 -5.62 -3.28
CA TYR A 11 4.09 -4.64 -4.20
C TYR A 11 5.61 -4.76 -4.29
N ILE A 12 6.11 -5.19 -5.45
CA ILE A 12 7.55 -5.33 -5.73
C ILE A 12 8.08 -4.02 -6.32
N GLY A 13 9.13 -3.44 -5.72
CA GLY A 13 9.56 -2.07 -5.99
C GLY A 13 8.90 -1.04 -5.06
N GLY A 14 8.56 -1.47 -3.84
CA GLY A 14 7.83 -0.69 -2.84
C GLY A 14 8.59 0.53 -2.30
N GLY A 15 9.86 0.73 -2.67
CA GLY A 15 10.64 1.93 -2.43
C GLY A 15 10.40 3.06 -3.44
N SER A 16 9.54 2.85 -4.44
CA SER A 16 9.19 3.85 -5.44
C SER A 16 8.71 5.16 -4.80
N LEU A 17 9.32 6.28 -5.20
CA LEU A 17 9.02 7.60 -4.64
C LEU A 17 7.66 8.15 -5.10
N ASN A 18 7.15 7.66 -6.25
CA ASN A 18 5.89 8.14 -6.81
C ASN A 18 4.83 7.04 -6.82
N TRP A 19 5.13 5.86 -7.39
CA TRP A 19 4.10 4.86 -7.68
C TRP A 19 3.55 4.15 -6.43
N ALA A 20 4.40 3.83 -5.46
CA ALA A 20 3.94 3.16 -4.23
C ALA A 20 3.00 4.07 -3.42
N GLN A 21 3.34 5.36 -3.32
CA GLN A 21 2.54 6.34 -2.57
C GLN A 21 1.20 6.64 -3.27
N VAL A 22 1.21 6.80 -4.60
CA VAL A 22 -0.03 7.00 -5.38
C VAL A 22 -0.97 5.81 -5.21
N LEU A 23 -0.46 4.57 -5.35
CA LEU A 23 -1.28 3.38 -5.16
C LEU A 23 -1.91 3.34 -3.76
N MET A 24 -1.12 3.54 -2.69
CA MET A 24 -1.65 3.55 -1.32
C MET A 24 -2.68 4.65 -1.11
N GLY A 25 -2.49 5.82 -1.73
CA GLY A 25 -3.47 6.91 -1.72
C GLY A 25 -4.79 6.53 -2.39
N ASP A 26 -4.74 5.93 -3.58
CA ASP A 26 -5.93 5.47 -4.29
C ASP A 26 -6.68 4.39 -3.50
N LEU A 27 -5.94 3.41 -2.93
CA LEU A 27 -6.51 2.36 -2.09
C LEU A 27 -7.21 2.89 -0.84
N ALA A 28 -6.66 3.93 -0.21
CA ALA A 28 -7.25 4.55 0.96
C ALA A 28 -8.58 5.29 0.64
N GLN A 29 -8.80 5.69 -0.62
CA GLN A 29 -10.01 6.41 -1.06
C GLN A 29 -11.07 5.51 -1.70
N ASP A 30 -10.66 4.39 -2.32
CA ASP A 30 -11.55 3.52 -3.11
C ASP A 30 -12.69 2.92 -2.29
N GLY A 31 -12.38 2.37 -1.11
CA GLY A 31 -13.37 1.77 -0.20
C GLY A 31 -14.05 0.49 -0.71
N ALA A 32 -13.72 0.00 -1.91
CA ALA A 32 -14.26 -1.23 -2.47
C ALA A 32 -13.50 -2.47 -2.01
N ILE A 33 -12.29 -2.31 -1.46
CA ILE A 33 -11.45 -3.38 -0.91
C ILE A 33 -10.89 -3.01 0.47
N ALA A 34 -10.56 -4.02 1.27
CA ALA A 34 -9.88 -3.89 2.55
C ALA A 34 -8.68 -4.84 2.58
N GLY A 35 -7.77 -4.65 3.54
CA GLY A 35 -6.70 -5.61 3.83
C GLY A 35 -5.31 -4.99 3.95
N GLU A 36 -4.28 -5.72 3.53
CA GLU A 36 -2.87 -5.42 3.81
C GLU A 36 -2.07 -5.20 2.51
N VAL A 37 -1.29 -4.11 2.45
CA VAL A 37 -0.30 -3.88 1.40
C VAL A 37 1.10 -4.17 1.93
N ARG A 38 1.79 -5.14 1.33
CA ARG A 38 3.18 -5.52 1.68
C ARG A 38 4.15 -4.97 0.65
N LEU A 39 5.00 -4.04 1.09
CA LEU A 39 6.01 -3.40 0.25
C LEU A 39 7.33 -4.18 0.30
N TYR A 40 7.82 -4.62 -0.85
CA TYR A 40 9.15 -5.19 -1.00
C TYR A 40 10.02 -4.30 -1.89
N ASP A 41 11.24 -4.03 -1.47
CA ASP A 41 12.27 -3.38 -2.28
C ASP A 41 13.65 -3.93 -1.88
N ILE A 42 14.60 -3.92 -2.81
CA ILE A 42 15.99 -4.26 -2.50
C ILE A 42 16.60 -3.22 -1.53
N ASP A 43 16.18 -1.95 -1.63
CA ASP A 43 16.37 -0.97 -0.57
C ASP A 43 15.23 -1.10 0.45
N GLN A 44 15.43 -1.95 1.45
CA GLN A 44 14.45 -2.17 2.51
C GLN A 44 14.07 -0.88 3.25
N ALA A 45 15.01 0.08 3.38
CA ALA A 45 14.72 1.35 4.03
C ALA A 45 13.77 2.20 3.17
N ALA A 46 13.85 2.13 1.84
CA ALA A 46 12.89 2.77 0.95
C ALA A 46 11.48 2.19 1.11
N ALA A 47 11.35 0.85 1.11
CA ALA A 47 10.07 0.20 1.37
C ALA A 47 9.51 0.57 2.76
N ALA A 48 10.35 0.57 3.80
CA ALA A 48 9.94 0.92 5.15
C ALA A 48 9.46 2.37 5.28
N ARG A 49 10.11 3.33 4.60
CA ARG A 49 9.67 4.73 4.53
C ARG A 49 8.27 4.84 3.91
N ASN A 50 8.03 4.13 2.81
CA ASN A 50 6.73 4.15 2.16
C ASN A 50 5.66 3.45 3.02
N ALA A 51 5.97 2.33 3.67
CA ALA A 51 5.04 1.67 4.58
C ALA A 51 4.61 2.61 5.72
N ALA A 52 5.56 3.36 6.30
CA ALA A 52 5.27 4.35 7.32
C ALA A 52 4.41 5.53 6.82
N LEU A 53 4.50 5.89 5.53
CA LEU A 53 3.62 6.89 4.92
C LEU A 53 2.22 6.32 4.66
N GLY A 54 2.12 5.13 4.07
CA GLY A 54 0.86 4.44 3.79
C GLY A 54 0.04 4.21 5.06
N ASN A 55 0.68 3.77 6.15
CA ASN A 55 0.02 3.54 7.44
C ASN A 55 -0.56 4.82 8.09
N ARG A 56 -0.24 6.02 7.59
CA ARG A 56 -0.87 7.28 8.04
C ARG A 56 -2.14 7.61 7.28
N LEU A 57 -2.43 6.91 6.19
CA LEU A 57 -3.62 7.09 5.35
C LEU A 57 -4.78 6.17 5.77
N SER A 58 -4.50 5.12 6.55
CA SER A 58 -5.49 4.18 7.10
C SER A 58 -6.11 4.65 8.41
#